data_AF-A0A150JVV6-F1
#
_entry.id   AF-A0A150JVV6-F1
#
_cell.length_a   1.000
_cell.length_b   1.000
_cell.length_c   1.000
_cell.angle_alpha   90.00
_cell.angle_beta   90.00
_cell.angle_gamma   90.00
#
_symmetry.space_group_name_H-M   'P 1'
#
loop_
_entity.id
_entity.type
_entity.pdbx_description
1 polymer ?
#
loop_
_entity_poly.entity_id
_entity_poly.type
_entity_poly.pdbx_seq_one_letter_code
_entity_poly.pdbx_strand_id
1 'polypeptide(L)'
;MRFDDTGLENMKVDLTRLDDVMERHKMVRAGQWDYERVTYDRKFTIQEGTYYLRVQGVATEGDVDSFDAVIQLKAPILGKYYYPHGVEYGEDEYFPHDLVKYCRKILEALKKDLAIFAE
;
A
#
# COMPACT_ATOMS: atom_id res chain seq x y z
N MET A 1 -10.14 -5.00 -4.87
CA MET A 1 -10.95 -4.19 -3.92
C MET A 1 -10.19 -2.94 -3.47
N ARG A 2 -10.84 -1.77 -3.47
CA ARG A 2 -10.28 -0.51 -2.94
C ARG A 2 -10.73 -0.28 -1.50
N PHE A 3 -9.86 0.26 -0.65
CA PHE A 3 -10.23 0.72 0.69
C PHE A 3 -10.43 2.22 0.65
N ASP A 4 -11.71 2.63 0.61
CA ASP A 4 -12.08 4.03 0.78
C ASP A 4 -12.16 4.39 2.28
N ASP A 5 -12.11 5.69 2.56
CA ASP A 5 -12.20 6.30 3.90
C ASP A 5 -11.10 5.85 4.88
N THR A 6 -9.94 5.45 4.37
CA THR A 6 -8.79 5.17 5.23
C THR A 6 -8.19 6.47 5.78
N GLY A 7 -8.32 7.56 5.02
CA GLY A 7 -7.67 8.84 5.29
C GLY A 7 -6.16 8.82 5.07
N LEU A 8 -5.59 7.70 4.58
CA LEU A 8 -4.21 7.65 4.11
C LEU A 8 -4.04 8.50 2.86
N GLU A 9 -5.06 8.53 2.00
CA GLU A 9 -5.10 9.33 0.77
C GLU A 9 -4.92 10.85 0.98
N ASN A 10 -5.07 11.33 2.21
CA ASN A 10 -4.91 12.74 2.58
C ASN A 10 -3.54 13.03 3.21
N MET A 11 -2.68 12.02 3.39
CA MET A 11 -1.41 12.17 4.10
C MET A 11 -0.26 12.43 3.14
N LYS A 12 0.58 13.40 3.48
CA LYS A 12 1.88 13.63 2.88
C LYS A 12 2.97 13.22 3.86
N VAL A 13 3.90 12.39 3.41
CA VAL A 13 4.96 11.86 4.28
C VAL A 13 6.28 11.85 3.52
N ASP A 14 7.35 12.23 4.23
CA ASP A 14 8.72 12.04 3.76
C ASP A 14 9.00 10.58 3.42
N LEU A 15 9.67 10.35 2.29
CA LEU A 15 9.95 9.01 1.75
C LEU A 15 10.73 8.13 2.73
N THR A 16 11.73 8.67 3.41
CA THR A 16 12.54 7.90 4.36
C THR A 16 11.67 7.45 5.55
N ARG A 17 10.84 8.34 6.08
CA ARG A 17 9.90 7.99 7.16
C ARG A 17 8.82 7.02 6.71
N LEU A 18 8.35 7.16 5.47
CA LEU A 18 7.39 6.25 4.87
C LEU A 18 7.98 4.85 4.76
N ASP A 19 9.20 4.70 4.24
CA ASP A 19 9.91 3.42 4.13
C ASP A 19 10.06 2.74 5.50
N ASP A 20 10.52 3.48 6.53
CA ASP A 20 10.67 2.97 7.90
C ASP A 20 9.34 2.44 8.49
N VAL A 21 8.24 3.16 8.27
CA VAL A 21 6.91 2.76 8.77
C VAL A 21 6.40 1.55 7.99
N MET A 22 6.53 1.56 6.65
CA MET A 22 6.11 0.46 5.79
C MET A 22 6.81 -0.86 6.15
N GLU A 23 8.12 -0.82 6.38
CA GLU A 23 8.90 -2.00 6.75
C GLU A 23 8.43 -2.62 8.09
N ARG A 24 8.14 -1.77 9.09
CA ARG A 24 7.58 -2.22 10.39
C ARG A 24 6.24 -2.95 10.21
N HIS A 25 5.44 -2.54 9.24
CA HIS A 25 4.17 -3.17 8.87
C HIS A 25 4.29 -4.33 7.87
N LYS A 26 5.52 -4.78 7.56
CA LYS A 26 5.82 -5.86 6.60
C LYS A 26 5.32 -5.55 5.18
N MET A 27 5.29 -4.28 4.83
CA MET A 27 4.99 -3.79 3.49
C MET A 27 6.31 -3.65 2.74
N VAL A 28 6.48 -4.40 1.64
CA VAL A 28 7.72 -4.44 0.87
C VAL A 28 7.62 -3.50 -0.32
N ARG A 29 8.63 -2.65 -0.53
CA ARG A 29 8.68 -1.76 -1.69
C ARG A 29 8.78 -2.57 -2.99
N ALA A 30 7.81 -2.41 -3.87
CA ALA A 30 7.70 -3.03 -5.18
C ALA A 30 7.80 -1.97 -6.28
N GLY A 31 8.23 -2.38 -7.48
CA GLY A 31 8.26 -1.47 -8.64
C GLY A 31 9.33 -0.37 -8.53
N GLN A 32 10.55 -0.71 -8.09
CA GLN A 32 11.68 0.20 -7.88
C GLN A 32 12.22 0.93 -9.15
N TRP A 33 11.50 0.89 -10.26
CA TRP A 33 11.85 1.54 -11.53
C TRP A 33 10.95 2.73 -11.87
N ASP A 34 9.93 3.01 -11.05
CA ASP A 34 9.04 4.16 -11.19
C ASP A 34 9.59 5.33 -10.37
N TYR A 35 10.15 6.32 -11.05
CA TYR A 35 10.77 7.50 -10.44
C TYR A 35 9.75 8.47 -9.82
N GLU A 36 8.46 8.33 -10.16
CA GLU A 36 7.41 9.22 -9.67
C GLU A 36 6.56 8.56 -8.59
N ARG A 37 6.65 7.23 -8.43
CA ARG A 37 5.73 6.47 -7.59
C ARG A 37 6.45 5.48 -6.70
N VAL A 38 5.94 5.40 -5.48
CA VAL A 38 6.29 4.32 -4.56
C VAL A 38 5.11 3.38 -4.43
N THR A 39 5.41 2.09 -4.47
CA THR A 39 4.42 1.04 -4.29
C THR A 39 4.94 0.11 -3.20
N TYR A 40 4.10 -0.17 -2.21
CA TYR A 40 4.41 -1.09 -1.13
C TYR A 40 3.37 -2.20 -1.11
N ASP A 41 3.82 -3.43 -1.11
CA ASP A 41 2.97 -4.62 -1.14
C ASP A 41 3.23 -5.50 0.08
N ARG A 42 2.14 -5.96 0.68
CA ARG A 42 2.17 -7.08 1.64
C ARG A 42 1.39 -8.25 1.07
N LYS A 43 2.10 -9.36 0.90
CA LYS A 43 1.56 -10.62 0.36
C LYS A 43 0.86 -11.42 1.46
N PHE A 44 -0.30 -11.98 1.11
CA PHE A 44 -1.03 -12.97 1.89
C PHE A 44 -1.24 -14.22 1.04
N THR A 45 -0.86 -15.37 1.58
CA THR A 45 -1.13 -16.67 0.96
C THR A 45 -2.10 -17.41 1.87
N ILE A 46 -3.32 -17.60 1.39
CA ILE A 46 -4.40 -18.32 2.09
C ILE A 46 -4.97 -19.40 1.18
N GLN A 47 -5.87 -20.24 1.69
CA GLN A 47 -6.44 -21.36 0.94
C GLN A 47 -7.14 -20.89 -0.35
N GLU A 48 -7.74 -19.71 -0.33
CA GLU A 48 -8.49 -19.08 -1.42
C GLU A 48 -7.59 -18.40 -2.47
N GLY A 49 -6.27 -18.37 -2.25
CA GLY A 49 -5.29 -17.85 -3.20
C GLY A 49 -4.28 -16.88 -2.60
N THR A 50 -3.60 -16.15 -3.49
CA THR A 50 -2.62 -15.13 -3.12
C THR A 50 -3.23 -13.74 -3.27
N TYR A 51 -3.08 -12.92 -2.25
CA TYR A 51 -3.57 -11.55 -2.21
C TYR A 51 -2.42 -10.59 -1.89
N TYR A 52 -2.53 -9.36 -2.36
CA TYR A 52 -1.56 -8.30 -2.13
C TYR A 52 -2.29 -7.06 -1.62
N LEU A 53 -2.03 -6.69 -0.37
CA LEU A 53 -2.40 -5.37 0.13
C LEU A 53 -1.35 -4.39 -0.36
N ARG A 54 -1.79 -3.44 -1.16
CA ARG A 54 -0.95 -2.44 -1.81
C ARG A 54 -1.27 -1.05 -1.28
N VAL A 55 -0.23 -0.33 -0.86
CA VAL A 55 -0.28 1.10 -0.59
C VAL A 55 0.63 1.79 -1.60
N GLN A 56 0.12 2.82 -2.25
CA GLN A 56 0.87 3.56 -3.27
C GLN A 56 0.92 5.03 -2.89
N GLY A 57 1.95 5.70 -3.40
CA GLY A 57 2.06 7.15 -3.33
C GLY A 57 2.74 7.71 -4.57
N VAL A 58 2.60 9.02 -4.74
CA VAL A 58 3.25 9.79 -5.80
C VAL A 58 4.11 10.85 -5.15
N ALA A 59 5.33 11.03 -5.64
CA ALA A 59 6.18 12.13 -5.20
C ALA A 59 5.56 13.47 -5.65
N THR A 60 5.24 14.33 -4.69
CA THR A 60 4.75 15.69 -4.98
C THR A 60 5.88 16.71 -4.95
N GLU A 61 6.95 16.42 -4.21
CA GLU A 61 8.12 17.27 -4.03
C GLU A 61 9.36 16.39 -3.90
N GLY A 62 10.52 16.91 -4.30
CA GLY A 62 11.79 16.20 -4.23
C GLY A 62 11.98 15.12 -5.30
N ASP A 63 12.91 14.21 -5.06
CA ASP A 63 13.28 13.12 -5.98
C ASP A 63 13.35 11.79 -5.22
N VAL A 64 12.65 10.80 -5.75
CA VAL A 64 12.57 9.45 -5.18
C VAL A 64 13.94 8.76 -5.21
N ASP A 65 14.77 9.06 -6.22
CA ASP A 65 16.11 8.47 -6.38
C ASP A 65 17.10 9.00 -5.34
N SER A 66 16.95 10.24 -4.89
CA SER A 66 17.80 10.81 -3.84
C SER A 66 17.32 10.47 -2.42
N PHE A 67 16.27 9.66 -2.28
CA PHE A 67 15.61 9.36 -1.00
C PHE A 67 15.07 10.61 -0.26
N ASP A 68 14.95 11.72 -0.97
CA ASP A 68 14.52 13.01 -0.44
C ASP A 68 13.31 13.48 -1.24
N ALA A 69 12.15 12.92 -0.89
CA ALA A 69 10.89 13.18 -1.56
C ALA A 69 9.73 13.18 -0.57
N VAL A 70 8.76 14.07 -0.82
CA VAL A 70 7.48 14.06 -0.10
C VAL A 70 6.48 13.28 -0.93
N ILE A 71 5.91 12.24 -0.32
CA ILE A 71 5.00 11.32 -0.99
C ILE A 71 3.57 11.60 -0.56
N GLN A 72 2.72 11.91 -1.54
CA GLN A 72 1.26 11.90 -1.37
C GLN A 72 0.75 10.48 -1.52
N LEU A 73 0.19 9.93 -0.45
CA LEU A 73 -0.40 8.59 -0.48
C LEU A 73 -1.73 8.58 -1.24
N LYS A 74 -2.05 7.40 -1.79
CA LYS A 74 -3.30 7.09 -2.47
C LYS A 74 -4.14 6.12 -1.63
N ALA A 75 -5.41 5.99 -2.02
CA ALA A 75 -6.29 4.98 -1.43
C ALA A 75 -5.68 3.57 -1.58
N PRO A 76 -5.51 2.81 -0.49
CA PRO A 76 -4.98 1.46 -0.54
C PRO A 76 -5.88 0.51 -1.33
N ILE A 77 -5.29 -0.50 -1.94
CA ILE A 77 -6.01 -1.53 -2.68
C ILE A 77 -5.61 -2.93 -2.22
N LEU A 78 -6.56 -3.85 -2.19
CA LEU A 78 -6.33 -5.29 -2.07
C LEU A 78 -6.54 -5.92 -3.44
N GLY A 79 -5.47 -6.43 -4.04
CA GLY A 79 -5.51 -7.19 -5.28
C GLY A 79 -5.43 -8.68 -5.01
N LYS A 80 -6.09 -9.49 -5.85
CA LYS A 80 -5.89 -10.95 -5.88
C LYS A 80 -5.01 -11.29 -7.07
N TYR A 81 -4.05 -12.18 -6.85
CA TYR A 81 -3.17 -12.67 -7.91
C TYR A 81 -3.70 -13.98 -8.48
N TYR A 82 -3.99 -13.98 -9.78
CA TYR A 82 -4.49 -15.14 -10.52
C TYR A 82 -3.37 -15.69 -11.43
N TYR A 83 -2.66 -16.70 -10.96
CA TYR A 83 -1.72 -17.42 -11.82
C TYR A 83 -2.49 -18.37 -12.77
N PRO A 84 -2.14 -18.50 -14.08
CA PRO A 84 -1.02 -17.89 -14.82
C PRO A 84 -1.35 -16.56 -15.51
N HIS A 85 -2.58 -16.04 -15.40
CA HIS A 85 -3.08 -14.92 -16.21
C HIS A 85 -2.76 -13.50 -15.68
N GLY A 86 -2.25 -13.38 -14.44
CA GLY A 86 -1.80 -12.10 -13.86
C GLY A 86 -2.72 -11.57 -12.76
N VAL A 87 -2.74 -10.25 -12.57
CA VAL A 87 -3.69 -9.58 -11.67
C VAL A 87 -4.85 -9.09 -12.52
N GLU A 88 -5.97 -9.81 -12.49
CA GLU A 88 -7.23 -9.33 -13.05
C GLU A 88 -7.88 -8.36 -12.05
N TYR A 89 -8.70 -7.44 -12.58
CA TYR A 89 -9.57 -6.54 -11.83
C TYR A 89 -11.01 -6.80 -12.33
N GLY A 90 -11.62 -7.91 -11.92
CA GLY A 90 -12.93 -8.37 -12.37
C GLY A 90 -14.01 -8.27 -11.28
N GLU A 91 -15.27 -8.07 -11.69
CA GLU A 91 -16.42 -7.92 -10.78
C GLU A 91 -16.73 -9.18 -9.94
N ASP A 92 -16.17 -10.35 -10.29
CA ASP A 92 -16.31 -11.63 -9.57
C ASP A 92 -15.15 -11.95 -8.61
N GLU A 93 -14.37 -10.95 -8.18
CA GLU A 93 -13.29 -11.15 -7.22
C GLU A 93 -13.78 -11.41 -5.80
N TYR A 94 -13.67 -12.67 -5.36
CA TYR A 94 -13.89 -13.03 -3.97
C TYR A 94 -12.73 -12.54 -3.09
N PHE A 95 -13.04 -11.62 -2.18
CA PHE A 95 -12.17 -11.19 -1.09
C PHE A 95 -12.71 -11.72 0.24
N PRO A 96 -12.01 -12.66 0.91
CA PRO A 96 -12.46 -13.21 2.18
C PRO A 96 -12.66 -12.12 3.22
N HIS A 97 -13.80 -12.13 3.91
CA HIS A 97 -14.16 -11.09 4.88
C HIS A 97 -13.10 -10.93 5.99
N ASP A 98 -12.55 -12.05 6.48
CA ASP A 98 -11.51 -12.02 7.51
C ASP A 98 -10.20 -11.40 7.03
N LEU A 99 -9.84 -11.65 5.76
CA LEU A 99 -8.69 -11.00 5.13
C LEU A 99 -8.91 -9.49 5.02
N VAL A 100 -10.08 -9.06 4.53
CA VAL A 100 -10.44 -7.64 4.41
C VAL A 100 -10.39 -6.95 5.77
N LYS A 101 -10.96 -7.58 6.81
CA LYS A 101 -10.92 -7.07 8.19
C LYS A 101 -9.49 -6.98 8.73
N TYR A 102 -8.65 -7.96 8.43
CA TYR A 102 -7.24 -7.94 8.82
C TYR A 102 -6.47 -6.82 8.11
N CYS A 103 -6.68 -6.64 6.80
CA CYS A 103 -6.10 -5.53 6.04
C CYS A 103 -6.52 -4.17 6.60
N ARG A 104 -7.82 -3.97 6.95
CA ARG A 104 -8.27 -2.73 7.59
C ARG A 104 -7.52 -2.43 8.88
N LYS A 105 -7.29 -3.43 9.74
CA LYS A 105 -6.50 -3.25 10.96
C LYS A 105 -5.04 -2.85 10.69
N ILE A 106 -4.43 -3.42 9.65
CA ILE A 106 -3.07 -3.03 9.23
C ILE A 106 -3.07 -1.57 8.78
N LEU A 107 -4.02 -1.17 7.94
CA LEU A 107 -4.14 0.21 7.45
C LEU A 107 -4.39 1.22 8.58
N GLU A 108 -5.22 0.87 9.57
CA GLU A 108 -5.45 1.69 10.76
C GLU A 108 -4.18 1.86 11.61
N ALA A 109 -3.42 0.79 11.81
CA ALA A 109 -2.16 0.85 12.54
C ALA A 109 -1.11 1.67 11.78
N LEU A 110 -1.01 1.45 10.48
CA LEU A 110 -0.12 2.18 9.57
C LEU A 110 -0.44 3.68 9.57
N LYS A 111 -1.72 4.05 9.48
CA LYS A 111 -2.16 5.45 9.60
C LYS A 111 -1.72 6.09 10.91
N LYS A 112 -1.89 5.39 12.05
CA LYS A 112 -1.49 5.90 13.36
C LYS A 112 0.01 6.17 13.44
N ASP A 113 0.83 5.28 12.91
CA ASP A 113 2.27 5.43 12.91
C ASP A 113 2.73 6.54 11.96
N LEU A 114 2.09 6.67 10.79
CA LEU A 114 2.38 7.75 9.85
C LEU A 114 1.92 9.11 10.37
N ALA A 115 0.83 9.20 11.15
CA ALA A 115 0.31 10.45 11.67
C ALA A 115 1.27 11.19 12.61
N ILE A 116 2.32 10.52 13.09
CA ILE A 116 3.40 11.13 13.88
C ILE A 116 4.30 12.02 12.99
N PHE A 117 4.39 11.70 11.70
CA PHE A 117 5.31 12.32 10.74
C PHE A 117 4.60 13.06 9.60
N ALA A 118 3.30 12.82 9.42
CA ALA A 118 2.52 13.43 8.36
C ALA A 118 2.10 14.86 8.72
N GLU A 119 2.20 15.75 7.73
CA GLU A 119 1.54 17.08 7.74
C GLU A 119 0.15 17.02 7.10
#